data_AF-E7RJX1-F1
#
_entry.id   AF-E7RJX1-F1
#
_cell.length_a   1.000
_cell.length_b   1.000
_cell.length_c   1.000
_cell.angle_alpha   90.00
_cell.angle_beta   90.00
_cell.angle_gamma   90.00
#
_symmetry.space_group_name_H-M   'P 1'
#
loop_
_entity.id
_entity.type
_entity.pdbx_description
1 polymer ?
#
loop_
_entity_poly.entity_id
_entity_poly.type
_entity_poly.pdbx_seq_one_letter_code
_entity_poly.pdbx_strand_id
1 'polypeptide(L)'
;MQTKCRIAQTNCHMLQTTEWIAQTTASILQTNSLIPQTNKQILNKKMYIIIDLMLSIVYIMLYKPNIQEGRMKQMLKNRVKELRARYGFTQSDLGKQVDVTRQTIAFIEKGEFSPSITLSLKLAKALQTNVNDLFWLEEDEKHEK
;
A
#
# COMPACT_ATOMS: atom_id res chain seq x y z
N MET A 1 -8.54 -54.12 71.27
CA MET A 1 -7.40 -54.01 70.32
C MET A 1 -7.79 -53.29 69.02
N GLN A 2 -8.96 -53.55 68.43
CA GLN A 2 -9.42 -52.97 67.16
C GLN A 2 -9.62 -51.43 67.16
N THR A 3 -10.07 -50.83 68.28
CA THR A 3 -10.34 -49.38 68.38
C THR A 3 -9.08 -48.53 68.23
N LYS A 4 -7.94 -48.97 68.77
CA LYS A 4 -6.65 -48.27 68.65
C LYS A 4 -6.14 -48.25 67.20
N CYS A 5 -6.38 -49.34 66.44
CA CYS A 5 -6.00 -49.44 65.04
C CYS A 5 -6.83 -48.50 64.14
N ARG A 6 -8.15 -48.41 64.37
CA ARG A 6 -9.02 -47.48 63.64
C ARG A 6 -8.63 -46.02 63.87
N ILE A 7 -8.34 -45.64 65.12
CA ILE A 7 -7.88 -44.29 65.46
C ILE A 7 -6.58 -43.93 64.74
N ALA A 8 -5.61 -44.87 64.69
CA ALA A 8 -4.35 -44.67 63.98
C ALA A 8 -4.55 -44.51 62.45
N GLN A 9 -5.46 -45.29 61.85
CA GLN A 9 -5.82 -45.16 60.43
C GLN A 9 -6.49 -43.82 60.11
N THR A 10 -7.43 -43.35 60.95
CA THR A 10 -8.05 -42.03 60.78
C THR A 10 -7.04 -40.90 60.96
N ASN A 11 -6.10 -41.01 61.89
CA ASN A 11 -5.05 -39.99 62.09
C ASN A 11 -4.09 -39.95 60.90
N CYS A 12 -3.70 -41.10 60.35
CA CYS A 12 -2.86 -41.17 59.14
C CYS A 12 -3.55 -40.53 57.93
N HIS A 13 -4.83 -40.85 57.70
CA HIS A 13 -5.60 -40.24 56.62
C HIS A 13 -5.76 -38.72 56.81
N MET A 14 -6.01 -38.27 58.05
CA MET A 14 -6.07 -36.84 58.35
C MET A 14 -4.74 -36.13 58.04
N LEU A 15 -3.60 -36.73 58.41
CA LEU A 15 -2.27 -36.20 58.10
C LEU A 15 -2.03 -36.12 56.59
N GLN A 16 -2.38 -37.16 55.84
CA GLN A 16 -2.29 -37.18 54.37
C GLN A 16 -3.16 -36.10 53.73
N THR A 17 -4.38 -35.87 54.25
CA THR A 17 -5.25 -34.79 53.75
C THR A 17 -4.70 -33.41 54.08
N THR A 18 -4.11 -33.21 55.27
CA THR A 18 -3.49 -31.91 55.61
C THR A 18 -2.26 -31.63 54.76
N GLU A 19 -1.48 -32.66 54.43
CA GLU A 19 -0.32 -32.54 53.55
C GLU A 19 -0.75 -32.21 52.11
N TRP A 20 -1.79 -32.87 51.61
CA TRP A 20 -2.36 -32.54 50.29
C TRP A 20 -2.89 -31.10 50.22
N ILE A 21 -3.58 -30.64 51.27
CA ILE A 21 -4.04 -29.24 51.38
C ILE A 21 -2.84 -28.28 51.43
N ALA A 22 -1.79 -28.61 52.19
CA ALA A 22 -0.59 -27.78 52.27
C ALA A 22 0.14 -27.67 50.92
N GLN A 23 0.29 -28.79 50.20
CA GLN A 23 0.90 -28.81 48.86
C GLN A 23 0.05 -28.04 47.83
N THR A 24 -1.28 -28.17 47.91
CA THR A 24 -2.21 -27.48 47.02
C THR A 24 -2.22 -25.97 47.29
N THR A 25 -2.25 -25.55 48.56
CA THR A 25 -2.19 -24.14 48.94
C THR A 25 -0.85 -23.50 48.58
N ALA A 26 0.27 -24.21 48.73
CA ALA A 26 1.59 -23.76 48.27
C ALA A 26 1.62 -23.55 46.73
N SER A 27 1.07 -24.49 45.96
CA SER A 27 0.96 -24.37 44.51
C SER A 27 0.08 -23.18 44.09
N ILE A 28 -1.04 -22.94 44.78
CA ILE A 28 -1.92 -21.79 44.54
C ILE A 28 -1.24 -20.47 44.90
N LEU A 29 -0.51 -20.39 46.02
CA LEU A 29 0.25 -19.21 46.39
C LEU A 29 1.35 -18.90 45.36
N GLN A 30 2.04 -19.94 44.87
CA GLN A 30 3.04 -19.82 43.83
C GLN A 30 2.42 -19.29 42.52
N THR A 31 1.30 -19.84 42.06
CA THR A 31 0.63 -19.36 40.84
C THR A 31 0.09 -17.93 41.00
N ASN A 32 -0.51 -17.60 42.14
CA ASN A 32 -0.98 -16.24 42.45
C ASN A 32 0.16 -15.21 42.44
N SER A 33 1.39 -15.60 42.79
CA SER A 33 2.55 -14.71 42.72
C SER A 33 3.07 -14.46 41.29
N LEU A 34 2.84 -15.41 40.37
CA LEU A 34 3.29 -15.35 38.97
C LEU A 34 2.32 -14.58 38.07
N ILE A 35 1.01 -14.58 38.38
CA ILE A 35 -0.03 -13.88 37.59
C ILE A 35 0.26 -12.36 37.45
N PRO A 36 0.64 -11.61 38.51
CA PRO A 36 1.02 -10.21 38.37
C PRO A 36 2.26 -10.02 37.49
N GLN A 37 3.22 -10.95 37.53
CA GLN A 37 4.44 -10.87 36.73
C GLN A 37 4.15 -11.10 35.25
N THR A 38 3.32 -12.09 34.92
CA THR A 38 2.89 -12.34 33.53
C THR A 38 2.02 -11.20 33.01
N ASN A 39 1.09 -10.68 33.83
CA ASN A 39 0.29 -9.51 33.47
C ASN A 39 1.18 -8.29 33.22
N LYS A 40 2.19 -8.04 34.06
CA LYS A 40 3.19 -6.97 33.86
C LYS A 40 3.98 -7.18 32.56
N GLN A 41 4.39 -8.41 32.24
CA GLN A 41 5.06 -8.72 30.97
C GLN A 41 4.14 -8.51 29.75
N ILE A 42 2.86 -8.89 29.85
CA ILE A 42 1.86 -8.67 28.80
C ILE A 42 1.61 -7.17 28.61
N LEU A 43 1.46 -6.42 29.70
CA LEU A 43 1.31 -4.95 29.68
C LEU A 43 2.53 -4.29 29.03
N ASN A 44 3.75 -4.70 29.39
CA ASN A 44 4.97 -4.19 28.78
C ASN A 44 5.02 -4.50 27.27
N LYS A 45 4.71 -5.73 26.86
CA LYS A 45 4.67 -6.11 25.43
C LYS A 45 3.60 -5.32 24.66
N LYS A 46 2.41 -5.11 25.25
CA LYS A 46 1.35 -4.26 24.67
C LYS A 46 1.78 -2.80 24.57
N MET A 47 2.50 -2.29 25.56
CA MET A 47 3.04 -0.93 25.57
C MET A 47 4.04 -0.71 24.41
N TYR A 48 4.96 -1.65 24.16
CA TYR A 48 5.87 -1.56 23.01
C TYR A 48 5.13 -1.58 21.67
N ILE A 49 4.12 -2.45 21.50
CA ILE A 49 3.31 -2.49 20.26
C ILE A 49 2.56 -1.16 20.05
N ILE A 50 2.01 -0.58 21.12
CA ILE A 50 1.32 0.71 21.05
C ILE A 50 2.32 1.84 20.71
N ILE A 51 3.50 1.84 21.34
CA ILE A 51 4.55 2.83 21.05
C ILE A 51 5.04 2.70 19.60
N ASP A 52 5.27 1.49 19.09
CA ASP A 52 5.69 1.25 17.71
C ASP A 52 4.62 1.68 16.71
N LEU A 53 3.34 1.41 16.99
CA LEU A 53 2.22 1.85 16.17
C LEU A 53 2.09 3.38 16.19
N MET A 54 2.24 4.01 17.36
CA MET A 54 2.23 5.47 17.51
C MET A 54 3.42 6.12 16.78
N LEU A 55 4.62 5.58 16.92
CA LEU A 55 5.82 6.06 16.22
C LEU A 55 5.69 5.89 14.70
N SER A 56 5.08 4.80 14.22
CA SER A 56 4.79 4.58 12.80
C SER A 56 3.76 5.60 12.27
N ILE A 57 2.68 5.85 13.01
CA ILE A 57 1.68 6.87 12.66
C ILE A 57 2.30 8.27 12.65
N VAL A 58 3.10 8.60 13.67
CA VAL A 58 3.84 9.87 13.76
C VAL A 58 4.83 9.99 12.61
N TYR A 59 5.54 8.92 12.25
CA TYR A 59 6.44 8.90 11.09
C TYR A 59 5.66 9.13 9.79
N ILE A 60 4.51 8.51 9.58
CA ILE A 60 3.67 8.74 8.39
C ILE A 60 3.12 10.18 8.35
N MET A 61 2.79 10.77 9.50
CA MET A 61 2.28 12.14 9.60
C MET A 61 3.36 13.22 9.47
N LEU A 62 4.53 13.03 10.10
CA LEU A 62 5.65 13.96 10.08
C LEU A 62 6.52 13.78 8.83
N TYR A 63 6.65 12.55 8.37
CA TYR A 63 7.36 12.16 7.15
C TYR A 63 6.35 11.61 6.16
N LYS A 64 5.33 12.40 5.84
CA LYS A 64 4.52 12.18 4.66
C LYS A 64 5.41 12.60 3.48
N PRO A 65 6.05 11.68 2.73
CA PRO A 65 6.70 12.10 1.50
C PRO A 65 5.59 12.72 0.66
N ASN A 66 5.73 14.00 0.39
CA ASN A 66 4.87 14.68 -0.55
C ASN A 66 5.21 14.10 -1.92
N ILE A 67 4.62 12.96 -2.30
CA ILE A 67 4.71 12.38 -3.65
C ILE A 67 3.85 13.23 -4.62
N GLN A 68 3.95 14.55 -4.49
CA GLN A 68 3.62 15.57 -5.49
C GLN A 68 4.89 16.42 -5.67
N GLU A 69 6.03 15.74 -5.74
CA GLU A 69 7.30 16.35 -6.11
C GLU A 69 7.20 16.74 -7.58
N GLY A 70 6.92 18.03 -7.83
CA GLY A 70 7.25 18.76 -9.04
C GLY A 70 7.09 18.02 -10.36
N ARG A 71 5.91 17.49 -10.68
CA ARG A 71 5.63 17.19 -12.09
C ARG A 71 5.53 18.51 -12.83
N MET A 72 6.63 18.93 -13.45
CA MET A 72 6.61 19.81 -14.60
C MET A 72 5.46 19.35 -15.47
N LYS A 73 4.44 20.20 -15.63
CA LYS A 73 3.28 19.85 -16.43
C LYS A 73 3.75 19.86 -17.88
N GLN A 74 4.14 18.68 -18.36
CA GLN A 74 4.57 18.50 -19.73
C GLN A 74 3.32 18.41 -20.61
N MET A 75 3.21 19.31 -21.59
CA MET A 75 2.16 19.28 -22.59
C MET A 75 2.61 18.46 -23.79
N LEU A 76 1.80 17.51 -24.22
CA LEU A 76 2.05 16.76 -25.45
C LEU A 76 1.77 17.65 -26.66
N LYS A 77 2.81 17.92 -27.44
CA LYS A 77 2.75 18.64 -28.71
C LYS A 77 2.87 17.65 -29.87
N ASN A 78 2.38 18.08 -31.03
CA ASN A 78 2.46 17.29 -32.25
C ASN A 78 2.46 18.17 -33.50
N ARG A 79 2.90 17.61 -34.62
CA ARG A 79 2.85 18.24 -35.95
C ARG A 79 2.01 17.47 -36.96
N VAL A 80 1.02 16.70 -36.48
CA VAL A 80 0.15 15.85 -37.33
C VAL A 80 -0.53 16.68 -38.41
N LYS A 81 -1.05 17.86 -38.06
CA LYS A 81 -1.74 18.76 -39.00
C LYS A 81 -0.83 19.23 -40.14
N GLU A 82 0.42 19.58 -39.82
CA GLU A 82 1.41 20.05 -40.78
C GLU A 82 1.74 18.95 -41.80
N LEU A 83 2.12 17.77 -41.30
CA LEU A 83 2.49 16.65 -42.16
C LEU A 83 1.29 16.16 -42.97
N ARG A 84 0.10 16.09 -42.36
CA ARG A 84 -1.12 15.73 -43.08
C ARG A 84 -1.38 16.67 -44.27
N ALA A 85 -1.21 17.98 -44.08
CA ALA A 85 -1.37 18.98 -45.14
C ALA A 85 -0.30 18.81 -46.23
N ARG A 86 0.94 18.48 -45.88
CA ARG A 86 2.02 18.22 -46.84
C ARG A 86 1.71 17.06 -47.79
N TYR A 87 1.05 16.02 -47.28
CA TYR A 87 0.59 14.87 -48.09
C TYR A 87 -0.80 15.07 -48.73
N GLY A 88 -1.43 16.24 -48.57
CA GLY A 88 -2.74 16.54 -49.16
C GLY A 88 -3.90 15.75 -48.56
N PHE A 89 -3.73 15.15 -47.38
CA PHE A 89 -4.79 14.34 -46.76
C PHE A 89 -5.80 15.22 -46.03
N THR A 90 -7.09 14.88 -46.12
CA THR A 90 -8.09 15.41 -45.18
C THR A 90 -8.00 14.66 -43.83
N GLN A 91 -8.58 15.22 -42.77
CA GLN A 91 -8.67 14.52 -41.48
C GLN A 91 -9.40 13.17 -41.60
N SER A 92 -10.40 13.09 -42.47
CA SER A 92 -11.14 11.85 -42.75
C SER A 92 -10.27 10.82 -43.47
N ASP A 93 -9.42 11.25 -44.41
CA ASP A 93 -8.54 10.34 -45.15
C ASP A 93 -7.46 9.75 -44.25
N LEU A 94 -6.82 10.59 -43.42
CA LEU A 94 -5.85 10.11 -42.45
C LEU A 94 -6.52 9.19 -41.42
N GLY A 95 -7.72 9.54 -40.96
CA GLY A 95 -8.51 8.71 -40.05
C GLY A 95 -8.76 7.32 -40.62
N LYS A 96 -9.20 7.22 -41.89
CA LYS A 96 -9.38 5.95 -42.58
C LYS A 96 -8.08 5.14 -42.71
N GLN A 97 -6.95 5.79 -43.00
CA GLN A 97 -5.66 5.10 -43.13
C GLN A 97 -5.17 4.49 -41.82
N VAL A 98 -5.43 5.13 -40.68
CA VAL A 98 -4.97 4.66 -39.36
C VAL A 98 -6.06 3.99 -38.53
N ASP A 99 -7.23 3.77 -39.14
CA ASP A 99 -8.40 3.11 -38.55
C ASP A 99 -8.97 3.85 -37.31
N VAL A 100 -9.22 5.15 -37.46
CA VAL A 100 -9.85 6.00 -36.44
C VAL A 100 -10.83 6.98 -37.07
N THR A 101 -11.70 7.57 -36.24
CA THR A 101 -12.66 8.57 -36.71
C THR A 101 -11.98 9.90 -37.07
N ARG A 102 -12.62 10.70 -37.92
CA ARG A 102 -12.19 12.08 -38.22
C ARG A 102 -12.06 12.89 -36.92
N GLN A 103 -12.97 12.70 -35.97
CA GLN A 103 -12.96 13.38 -34.67
C GLN A 103 -11.70 13.05 -33.88
N THR A 104 -11.27 11.78 -33.86
CA THR A 104 -10.02 11.37 -33.21
C THR A 104 -8.82 12.13 -33.78
N ILE A 105 -8.72 12.23 -35.12
CA ILE A 105 -7.64 13.02 -35.75
C ILE A 105 -7.72 14.49 -35.34
N ALA A 106 -8.93 15.08 -35.31
CA ALA A 106 -9.11 16.47 -34.90
C ALA A 106 -8.67 16.73 -33.45
N PHE A 107 -8.96 15.82 -32.52
CA PHE A 107 -8.52 15.95 -31.12
C PHE A 107 -7.02 15.80 -30.95
N ILE A 108 -6.40 14.88 -31.72
CA ILE A 108 -4.94 14.74 -31.76
C ILE A 108 -4.30 16.02 -32.27
N GLU A 109 -4.77 16.58 -33.39
CA GLU A 109 -4.23 17.82 -33.96
C GLU A 109 -4.32 19.02 -33.02
N LYS A 110 -5.32 19.06 -32.12
CA LYS A 110 -5.45 20.11 -31.10
C LYS A 110 -4.62 19.86 -29.85
N GLY A 111 -4.09 18.65 -29.66
CA GLY A 111 -3.42 18.23 -28.43
C GLY A 111 -4.38 17.96 -27.26
N GLU A 112 -5.68 17.84 -27.52
CA GLU A 112 -6.71 17.53 -26.51
C GLU A 112 -6.74 16.03 -26.18
N PHE A 113 -6.15 15.20 -27.03
CA PHE A 113 -6.11 13.75 -26.87
C PHE A 113 -4.69 13.22 -27.00
N SER A 114 -4.23 12.48 -25.99
CA SER A 114 -2.98 11.72 -26.06
C SER A 114 -3.24 10.37 -26.73
N PRO A 115 -2.76 10.13 -27.95
CA PRO A 115 -2.92 8.85 -28.61
C PRO A 115 -2.19 7.72 -27.88
N SER A 116 -2.65 6.48 -28.06
CA SER A 116 -1.89 5.30 -27.63
C SER A 116 -0.60 5.17 -28.43
N ILE A 117 0.36 4.40 -27.91
CA ILE A 117 1.63 4.11 -28.61
C ILE A 117 1.35 3.49 -29.98
N THR A 118 0.41 2.54 -30.06
CA THR A 118 0.01 1.89 -31.31
C THR A 118 -0.53 2.90 -32.33
N LEU A 119 -1.38 3.85 -31.91
CA LEU A 119 -1.91 4.86 -32.82
C LEU A 119 -0.82 5.85 -33.25
N SER A 120 0.08 6.22 -32.34
CA SER A 120 1.22 7.09 -32.63
C SER A 120 2.13 6.48 -33.70
N LEU A 121 2.42 5.17 -33.60
CA LEU A 121 3.19 4.42 -34.59
C LEU A 121 2.48 4.33 -35.95
N LYS A 122 1.17 4.06 -35.95
CA LYS A 122 0.36 4.06 -37.18
C LYS A 122 0.39 5.42 -37.88
N LEU A 123 0.21 6.51 -37.13
CA LEU A 123 0.25 7.87 -37.66
C LEU A 123 1.63 8.22 -38.22
N ALA A 124 2.70 7.89 -37.50
CA ALA A 124 4.07 8.11 -37.95
C ALA A 124 4.34 7.38 -39.28
N LYS A 125 3.89 6.13 -39.40
CA LYS A 125 3.99 5.35 -40.64
C LYS A 125 3.18 5.96 -41.79
N ALA A 126 1.92 6.37 -41.53
CA ALA A 126 1.05 6.98 -42.55
C ALA A 126 1.60 8.32 -43.06
N LEU A 127 2.24 9.09 -42.17
CA LEU A 127 2.84 10.39 -42.46
C LEU A 127 4.34 10.31 -42.79
N GLN A 128 4.88 9.10 -43.01
CA GLN A 128 6.27 8.81 -43.38
C GLN A 128 7.31 9.56 -42.53
N THR A 129 7.11 9.60 -41.21
CA THR A 129 7.99 10.27 -40.23
C THR A 129 8.28 9.32 -39.07
N ASN A 130 9.24 9.66 -38.21
CA ASN A 130 9.39 8.99 -36.91
C ASN A 130 8.39 9.52 -35.88
N VAL A 131 8.05 8.68 -34.90
CA VAL A 131 7.17 9.06 -33.77
C VAL A 131 7.78 10.22 -32.98
N ASN A 132 9.09 10.20 -32.74
CA ASN A 132 9.80 11.23 -31.98
C ASN A 132 9.75 12.60 -32.67
N ASP A 133 9.66 12.63 -34.00
CA ASP A 133 9.51 13.90 -34.72
C ASP A 133 8.03 14.31 -34.83
N LEU A 134 7.11 13.35 -34.72
CA LEU A 134 5.67 13.60 -34.83
C LEU A 134 5.07 14.14 -33.53
N PHE A 135 5.56 13.65 -32.39
CA PHE A 135 5.09 13.96 -31.04
C PHE A 135 6.27 14.26 -30.10
N TRP A 136 6.14 15.31 -29.29
CA TRP A 136 7.14 15.68 -28.27
C TRP A 136 6.46 16.28 -27.03
N LEU A 137 7.20 16.30 -25.93
CA LEU A 137 6.76 16.92 -24.68
C LEU A 137 7.40 18.31 -24.56
N GLU A 138 6.58 19.31 -24.25
CA GLU A 138 7.03 20.67 -23.96
C GLU A 138 6.74 20.97 -22.49
N GLU A 139 7.71 21.54 -21.77
CA GLU A 139 7.54 21.92 -20.38
C GLU A 139 6.69 23.19 -20.28
N ASP A 140 5.66 23.20 -19.42
CA ASP A 140 4.94 24.43 -19.09
C ASP A 140 5.90 25.41 -18.37
N GLU A 141 6.52 26.32 -19.11
CA GLU A 141 7.32 27.45 -18.57
C GLU A 141 6.43 28.49 -17.86
N LYS A 142 5.50 28.07 -17.00
CA LYS A 142 4.79 28.97 -16.10
C LYS A 142 5.56 29.13 -14.80
N HIS A 143 6.77 29.67 -14.89
CA HIS A 143 7.36 30.41 -13.78
C HIS A 143 6.77 31.82 -13.82
N GLU A 144 5.71 32.02 -13.06
CA GLU A 144 5.15 33.33 -12.75
C GLU A 144 6.27 34.23 -12.20
N LYS A 145 6.50 35.37 -12.86
CA LYS A 145 7.40 36.45 -12.39
C LYS A 145 6.74 37.24 -11.28
#